data_AF-A0A914P8Z1-F1
#
_entry.id   AF-A0A914P8Z1-F1
#
_cell.length_a   1.000
_cell.length_b   1.000
_cell.length_c   1.000
_cell.angle_alpha   90.00
_cell.angle_beta   90.00
_cell.angle_gamma   90.00
#
_symmetry.space_group_name_H-M   'P 1'
#
loop_
_entity.id
_entity.type
_entity.pdbx_description
1 polymer ?
#
loop_
_entity_poly.entity_id
_entity_poly.type
_entity_poly.pdbx_seq_one_letter_code
_entity_poly.pdbx_strand_id
1 'polypeptide(L)'
;MTFPRPKKRTNFAETQQVLANVAQEKAQKTKKDAQEELDEMLEKLLKVDSPQINSAAKTSTDGGVFNRLTDTSKYTGASKERFDAEGKGKGKEGREDIKKNTGYVGAYKNADTYDKVHSKS
;
A
#
# COMPACT_ATOMS: atom_id res chain seq x y z
N MET A 1 5.33 35.24 -11.07
CA MET A 1 6.65 34.57 -11.01
C MET A 1 6.44 33.12 -10.58
N THR A 2 6.57 32.17 -11.50
CA THR A 2 6.51 30.74 -11.19
C THR A 2 7.92 30.27 -10.84
N PHE A 3 8.14 29.89 -9.59
CA PHE A 3 9.41 29.27 -9.19
C PHE A 3 9.57 27.92 -9.89
N PRO A 4 10.73 27.63 -10.49
CA PRO A 4 10.97 26.36 -11.17
C PRO A 4 10.81 25.21 -10.18
N ARG A 5 10.05 24.17 -10.56
CA ARG A 5 9.92 22.98 -9.71
C ARG A 5 11.30 22.35 -9.49
N PRO A 6 11.61 21.90 -8.27
CA PRO A 6 12.85 21.19 -8.01
C PRO A 6 12.91 19.95 -8.91
N LYS A 7 14.05 19.78 -9.59
CA LYS A 7 14.26 18.62 -10.48
C LYS A 7 14.19 17.34 -9.64
N LYS A 8 13.32 16.41 -10.04
CA LYS A 8 13.15 15.11 -9.35
C LYS A 8 14.27 14.11 -9.65
N ARG A 9 15.08 14.37 -10.68
CA ARG A 9 16.21 13.56 -11.13
C ARG A 9 17.34 14.50 -11.54
N THR A 10 18.56 14.21 -11.11
CA THR A 10 19.78 14.96 -11.45
C THR A 10 20.65 14.11 -12.37
N ASN A 11 21.40 14.76 -13.26
CA ASN A 11 22.42 14.09 -14.06
C ASN A 11 23.75 13.99 -13.26
N PHE A 12 24.72 13.23 -13.79
CA PHE A 12 26.00 13.04 -13.09
C PHE A 12 26.76 14.37 -12.83
N ALA A 13 26.81 15.26 -13.82
CA ALA A 13 27.47 16.56 -13.66
C ALA A 13 26.81 17.43 -12.57
N GLU A 14 25.48 17.44 -12.51
CA GLU A 14 24.71 18.11 -11.47
C GLU A 14 24.97 17.48 -10.09
N THR A 15 25.11 16.15 -10.00
CA THR A 15 25.48 15.49 -8.73
C THR A 15 26.88 15.87 -8.25
N GLN A 16 27.86 16.03 -9.15
CA GLN A 16 29.20 16.52 -8.79
C GLN A 16 29.15 17.95 -8.26
N GLN A 17 28.36 18.83 -8.88
CA GLN A 17 28.16 20.19 -8.39
C GLN A 17 27.49 20.22 -7.01
N VAL A 18 26.51 19.34 -6.77
CA VAL A 18 25.89 19.21 -5.46
C VAL A 18 26.91 18.74 -4.40
N LEU A 19 27.78 17.78 -4.72
CA LEU A 19 28.85 17.35 -3.83
C LEU A 19 29.81 18.50 -3.48
N ALA A 20 30.22 19.29 -4.49
CA ALA A 20 31.04 20.49 -4.30
C ALA A 20 30.40 21.49 -3.34
N ASN A 21 29.11 21.80 -3.53
CA ASN A 21 28.38 22.73 -2.68
C ASN A 21 28.23 22.19 -1.24
N VAL A 22 27.93 20.89 -1.08
CA VAL A 22 27.82 20.25 0.24
C VAL A 22 29.16 20.27 0.98
N ALA A 23 30.27 20.05 0.28
CA ALA A 23 31.59 20.13 0.90
C ALA A 23 31.96 21.56 1.30
N GLN A 24 31.61 22.57 0.49
CA GLN A 24 31.76 23.98 0.88
C GLN A 24 30.96 24.32 2.14
N GLU A 25 29.70 23.87 2.24
CA GLU A 25 28.88 24.07 3.44
C GLU A 25 29.47 23.36 4.67
N LYS A 26 30.03 22.15 4.50
CA LYS A 26 30.71 21.43 5.58
C LYS A 26 31.99 22.15 6.01
N ALA A 27 32.81 22.56 5.06
CA ALA A 27 34.04 23.32 5.29
C ALA A 27 33.79 24.63 6.05
N GLN A 28 32.71 25.35 5.73
CA GLN A 28 32.29 26.53 6.49
C GLN A 28 31.93 26.22 7.95
N LYS A 29 31.36 25.04 8.22
CA LYS A 29 31.01 24.59 9.59
C LYS A 29 32.21 24.05 10.35
N THR A 30 33.11 23.33 9.69
CA THR A 30 34.29 22.69 10.29
C THR A 30 35.55 23.58 10.28
N LYS A 31 35.48 24.76 9.64
CA LYS A 31 36.60 25.68 9.40
C LYS A 31 37.82 25.01 8.74
N LYS A 32 37.57 24.03 7.88
CA LYS A 32 38.60 23.36 7.07
C LYS A 32 38.57 23.85 5.63
N ASP A 33 39.57 23.48 4.84
CA ASP A 33 39.57 23.74 3.40
C ASP A 33 38.56 22.84 2.67
N ALA A 34 37.85 23.44 1.70
CA ALA A 34 36.78 22.76 0.98
C ALA A 34 37.27 21.59 0.11
N GLN A 35 38.54 21.63 -0.32
CA GLN A 35 39.14 20.57 -1.14
C GLN A 35 39.43 19.32 -0.30
N GLU A 36 39.93 19.48 0.92
CA GLU A 36 40.20 18.34 1.82
C GLU A 36 38.92 17.61 2.20
N GLU A 37 37.83 18.34 2.49
CA GLU A 37 36.52 17.75 2.79
C GLU A 37 35.91 17.04 1.57
N LEU A 38 36.21 17.51 0.35
CA LEU A 38 35.79 16.83 -0.89
C LEU A 38 36.51 15.51 -1.08
N ASP A 39 37.83 15.50 -0.92
CA ASP A 39 38.65 14.31 -1.09
C ASP A 39 38.28 13.24 -0.05
N GLU A 40 38.08 13.65 1.20
CA GLU A 40 37.57 12.77 2.25
C GLU A 40 36.18 12.19 1.92
N MET A 41 35.29 12.98 1.32
CA MET A 41 33.96 12.51 0.92
C MET A 41 34.04 11.53 -0.25
N LEU A 42 34.90 11.78 -1.23
CA LEU A 42 35.11 10.86 -2.36
C LEU A 42 35.70 9.53 -1.90
N GLU A 43 36.68 9.55 -0.98
CA GLU A 43 37.26 8.33 -0.42
C GLU A 43 36.21 7.52 0.36
N LYS A 44 35.39 8.20 1.18
CA LYS A 44 34.28 7.56 1.91
C LYS A 44 33.24 6.96 0.96
N LEU A 45 32.95 7.62 -0.17
CA LEU A 45 32.01 7.11 -1.18
C LEU A 45 32.59 5.91 -1.96
N LEU A 46 33.88 5.92 -2.27
CA LEU A 46 34.56 4.80 -2.94
C LEU A 46 34.62 3.54 -2.07
N LYS A 47 34.74 3.71 -0.75
CA LYS A 47 34.76 2.61 0.22
C LYS A 47 33.37 2.01 0.49
N VAL A 48 32.30 2.70 0.13
CA VAL A 48 30.93 2.25 0.35
C VAL A 48 30.41 1.55 -0.91
N ASP A 49 30.42 0.21 -0.88
CA ASP A 49 29.98 -0.61 -2.02
C ASP A 49 28.48 -0.50 -2.32
N SER A 50 27.67 -0.12 -1.34
CA SER A 50 26.22 0.02 -1.51
C SER A 50 25.62 0.99 -0.49
N PRO A 51 24.64 1.82 -0.89
CA PRO A 51 23.91 2.67 0.05
C PRO A 51 23.10 1.79 1.00
N GLN A 52 23.65 1.55 2.19
CA GLN A 52 22.99 0.81 3.26
C GLN A 52 22.42 1.78 4.30
N ILE A 53 21.16 1.55 4.66
CA ILE A 53 20.49 2.22 5.76
C ILE A 53 20.76 1.41 7.03
N ASN A 54 21.61 1.93 7.93
CA ASN A 54 22.01 1.29 9.20
C ASN A 54 20.89 1.26 10.26
N SER A 55 19.73 1.81 9.94
CA SER A 55 18.54 1.74 10.78
C SER A 55 17.33 1.48 9.89
N ALA A 56 16.33 0.80 10.44
CA ALA A 56 15.01 0.76 9.85
C ALA A 56 14.44 2.19 9.87
N ALA A 57 14.81 3.02 8.89
CA ALA A 57 13.99 4.13 8.49
C ALA A 57 12.64 3.49 8.16
N LYS A 58 11.67 3.61 9.07
CA LYS A 58 10.30 3.17 8.83
C LYS A 58 9.89 3.85 7.54
N THR A 59 9.90 3.09 6.46
CA THR A 59 9.25 3.50 5.23
C THR A 59 7.82 3.77 5.65
N SER A 60 7.40 5.03 5.58
CA SER A 60 6.05 5.41 5.92
C SER A 60 5.12 4.54 5.09
N THR A 61 4.38 3.66 5.77
CA THR A 61 3.41 2.74 5.15
C THR A 61 2.33 3.49 4.37
N ASP A 62 2.19 4.80 4.59
CA ASP A 62 1.25 5.68 3.90
C ASP A 62 1.65 6.04 2.45
N GLY A 63 2.84 5.62 2.00
CA GLY A 63 3.46 6.12 0.77
C GLY A 63 3.28 5.25 -0.48
N GLY A 64 2.08 4.79 -0.81
CA GLY A 64 1.74 4.43 -2.19
C GLY A 64 1.67 2.95 -2.59
N VAL A 65 2.20 2.01 -1.80
CA VAL A 65 1.97 0.57 -2.05
C VAL A 65 0.55 0.18 -1.62
N PHE A 66 0.15 0.57 -0.41
CA PHE A 66 -1.19 0.28 0.12
C PHE A 66 -2.30 1.08 -0.57
N ASN A 67 -2.00 2.23 -1.17
CA ASN A 67 -2.98 3.00 -1.97
C ASN A 67 -3.46 2.26 -3.23
N ARG A 68 -2.70 1.26 -3.70
CA ARG A 68 -3.10 0.40 -4.82
C ARG A 68 -3.96 -0.78 -4.37
N LEU A 69 -4.07 -1.03 -3.06
CA LEU A 69 -4.93 -2.08 -2.54
C LEU A 69 -6.38 -1.62 -2.62
N THR A 70 -7.23 -2.49 -3.16
CA THR A 70 -8.67 -2.26 -3.23
C THR A 70 -9.27 -2.45 -1.84
N ASP A 71 -9.79 -1.38 -1.25
CA ASP A 71 -10.42 -1.39 0.07
C ASP A 71 -11.91 -1.78 -0.05
N THR A 72 -12.23 -2.98 0.41
CA THR A 72 -13.58 -3.55 0.34
C THR A 72 -14.56 -2.90 1.32
N SER A 73 -14.08 -2.21 2.36
CA SER A 73 -14.94 -1.51 3.33
C SER A 73 -15.67 -0.32 2.71
N LYS A 74 -15.15 0.20 1.59
CA LYS A 74 -15.73 1.32 0.83
C LYS A 74 -16.85 0.88 -0.11
N TYR A 75 -17.06 -0.42 -0.32
CA TYR A 75 -18.16 -0.91 -1.15
C TYR A 75 -19.50 -0.92 -0.39
N THR A 76 -20.52 -0.33 -1.00
CA THR A 76 -21.88 -0.23 -0.48
C THR A 76 -22.89 -0.96 -1.38
N GLY A 77 -24.10 -1.21 -0.88
CA GLY A 77 -25.19 -1.85 -1.64
C GLY A 77 -24.84 -3.28 -2.09
N ALA A 78 -25.27 -3.67 -3.29
CA ALA A 78 -25.07 -5.02 -3.83
C ALA A 78 -23.59 -5.43 -3.96
N SER A 79 -22.67 -4.47 -4.12
CA SER A 79 -21.24 -4.77 -4.15
C SER A 79 -20.70 -5.20 -2.79
N LYS A 80 -21.34 -4.79 -1.68
CA LYS A 80 -20.98 -5.21 -0.32
C LYS A 80 -21.31 -6.69 -0.09
N GLU A 81 -22.40 -7.18 -0.69
CA GLU A 81 -22.84 -8.58 -0.56
C GLU A 81 -21.86 -9.57 -1.21
N ARG A 82 -20.98 -9.07 -2.10
CA ARG A 82 -19.95 -9.87 -2.77
C ARG A 82 -18.76 -10.21 -1.89
N PHE A 83 -18.61 -9.57 -0.72
CA PHE A 83 -17.47 -9.75 0.17
C PHE A 83 -17.92 -10.19 1.57
N ASP A 84 -17.02 -10.87 2.29
CA ASP A 84 -17.16 -11.17 3.71
C ASP A 84 -16.65 -10.01 4.58
N ALA A 85 -16.79 -10.15 5.91
CA ALA A 85 -16.36 -9.12 6.87
C ALA A 85 -14.83 -8.88 6.85
N GLU A 86 -14.05 -9.84 6.33
CA GLU A 86 -12.60 -9.73 6.15
C GLU A 86 -12.21 -9.17 4.78
N GLY A 87 -13.17 -8.90 3.90
CA GLY A 87 -12.94 -8.40 2.54
C GLY A 87 -12.60 -9.47 1.50
N LYS A 88 -12.70 -10.77 1.81
CA LYS A 88 -12.57 -11.83 0.82
C LYS A 88 -13.88 -11.96 0.03
N GLY A 89 -13.76 -12.25 -1.26
CA GLY A 89 -14.92 -12.42 -2.13
C GLY A 89 -15.68 -13.71 -1.80
N LYS A 90 -17.00 -13.61 -1.59
CA LYS A 90 -17.93 -14.73 -1.35
C LYS A 90 -18.26 -15.57 -2.59
N GLY A 91 -17.62 -15.28 -3.74
CA GLY A 91 -17.83 -16.05 -4.97
C GLY A 91 -19.28 -16.00 -5.47
N LYS A 92 -19.87 -17.19 -5.69
CA LYS A 92 -21.24 -17.33 -6.22
C LYS A 92 -22.31 -16.86 -5.23
N GLU A 93 -22.15 -17.16 -3.95
CA GLU A 93 -23.12 -16.81 -2.90
C GLU A 93 -23.29 -15.30 -2.73
N GLY A 94 -22.24 -14.52 -2.99
CA GLY A 94 -22.32 -13.05 -2.96
C GLY A 94 -22.81 -12.42 -4.27
N ARG A 95 -23.05 -13.22 -5.32
CA ARG A 95 -23.49 -12.77 -6.65
C ARG A 95 -24.90 -13.26 -6.99
N GLU A 96 -25.34 -14.36 -6.40
CA GLU A 96 -26.61 -15.01 -6.66
C GLU A 96 -27.36 -15.24 -5.34
N ASP A 97 -28.65 -14.91 -5.35
CA ASP A 97 -29.55 -15.11 -4.23
C ASP A 97 -30.02 -16.58 -4.25
N ILE A 98 -29.32 -17.45 -3.51
CA ILE A 98 -29.60 -18.89 -3.47
C ILE A 98 -30.93 -19.11 -2.73
N LYS A 99 -32.03 -19.06 -3.48
CA LYS A 99 -33.36 -19.43 -2.96
C LYS A 99 -33.44 -20.95 -2.84
N LYS A 100 -33.77 -21.43 -1.64
CA LYS A 100 -34.10 -22.84 -1.44
C LYS A 100 -35.38 -23.17 -2.21
N ASN A 101 -35.25 -23.94 -3.28
CA ASN A 101 -36.40 -24.38 -4.07
C ASN A 101 -37.05 -25.59 -3.39
N THR A 102 -37.67 -25.36 -2.23
CA THR A 102 -38.39 -26.41 -1.47
C THR A 102 -39.75 -26.74 -2.09
N GLY A 103 -40.09 -26.15 -3.24
CA GLY A 103 -41.42 -26.23 -3.86
C GLY A 103 -42.52 -25.48 -3.09
N TYR A 104 -42.22 -24.99 -1.88
CA TYR A 104 -43.15 -24.23 -1.06
C TYR A 104 -43.03 -22.73 -1.29
N VAL A 105 -44.17 -22.08 -1.45
CA VAL A 105 -44.27 -20.62 -1.54
C VAL A 105 -43.89 -20.02 -0.19
N GLY A 106 -43.13 -18.91 -0.17
CA GLY A 106 -42.51 -18.35 1.04
C GLY A 106 -43.47 -17.96 2.19
N ALA A 107 -44.78 -17.88 1.95
CA ALA A 107 -45.80 -17.64 2.98
C ALA A 107 -46.28 -18.91 3.69
N TYR A 108 -45.89 -20.09 3.21
CA TYR A 108 -46.38 -21.37 3.72
C TYR A 108 -45.59 -21.82 4.95
N LYS A 109 -46.30 -21.94 6.09
CA LYS A 109 -45.70 -22.19 7.41
C LYS A 109 -45.63 -23.68 7.79
N ASN A 110 -46.27 -24.55 7.03
CA ASN A 110 -46.44 -25.97 7.36
C ASN A 110 -45.59 -26.88 6.46
N ALA A 111 -44.41 -26.41 6.03
CA ALA A 111 -43.46 -27.25 5.32
C ALA A 111 -42.95 -28.35 6.26
N ASP A 112 -42.80 -29.58 5.76
CA ASP A 112 -42.30 -30.75 6.50
C ASP A 112 -43.15 -31.18 7.72
N THR A 113 -44.42 -30.76 7.80
CA THR A 113 -45.32 -31.17 8.91
C THR A 113 -46.25 -32.33 8.56
N TYR A 114 -46.29 -32.79 7.29
CA TYR A 114 -47.23 -33.83 6.84
C TYR A 114 -47.07 -35.16 7.61
N ASP A 115 -45.84 -35.65 7.76
CA ASP A 115 -45.55 -36.90 8.48
C ASP A 115 -45.78 -36.79 9.99
N LYS A 116 -45.79 -35.56 10.54
CA LYS A 116 -46.06 -35.32 11.97
C LYS A 116 -47.54 -35.43 12.32
N VAL A 117 -48.42 -35.09 11.37
CA VAL A 117 -49.88 -35.12 11.57
C VAL A 117 -50.53 -36.39 11.01
N HIS A 118 -49.85 -37.10 10.11
CA HIS A 118 -50.28 -38.39 9.60
C HIS A 118 -49.22 -39.46 9.94
N SER A 119 -49.15 -39.87 11.21
CA SER A 119 -48.41 -41.07 11.57
C SER A 119 -49.11 -42.27 10.92
N LYS A 120 -48.44 -42.94 9.97
CA LYS A 120 -48.94 -44.21 9.43
C LYS A 120 -49.06 -45.21 10.58
N SER A 121 -50.30 -45.61 10.85
CA SER A 121 -50.61 -46.80 11.65
C SER A 121 -50.23 -48.08 10.90
#